data_AF-A0A2V5YW44-F1
#
_entry.id   AF-A0A2V5YW44-F1
#
_cell.length_a   1.000
_cell.length_b   1.000
_cell.length_c   1.000
_cell.angle_alpha   90.00
_cell.angle_beta   90.00
_cell.angle_gamma   90.00
#
_symmetry.space_group_name_H-M   'P 1'
#
loop_
_entity.id
_entity.type
_entity.pdbx_description
1 polymer ?
#
loop_
_entity_poly.entity_id
_entity_poly.type
_entity_poly.pdbx_seq_one_letter_code
_entity_poly.pdbx_strand_id
1 'polypeptide(L)'
;MRSVRGTARRRQNKDVRSVAMQTSNALDPQSPLARAIYDLGIVSGVVFALIFVIVTGAIVYAIFRFRVREGEPDPKQIAGNRKVEMAWT
;
A
#
# COMPACT_ATOMS: atom_id res chain seq x y z
N MET A 1 24.86 -58.12 9.01
CA MET A 1 25.52 -56.80 9.00
C MET A 1 24.66 -55.80 8.22
N ARG A 2 23.71 -55.09 8.87
CA ARG A 2 22.79 -54.17 8.19
C ARG A 2 23.15 -52.70 8.49
N SER A 3 23.67 -52.06 7.45
CA SER A 3 23.54 -50.64 7.07
C SER A 3 23.00 -49.66 8.12
N VAL A 4 23.90 -48.90 8.74
CA VAL A 4 23.63 -47.69 9.56
C VAL A 4 23.74 -46.41 8.71
N ARG A 5 24.06 -46.51 7.41
CA ARG A 5 24.37 -45.36 6.53
C ARG A 5 23.15 -44.57 6.00
N GLY A 6 21.91 -45.04 6.23
CA GLY A 6 20.71 -44.44 5.65
C GLY A 6 20.10 -43.25 6.42
N THR A 7 20.39 -43.13 7.72
CA THR A 7 19.73 -42.16 8.61
C THR A 7 20.34 -40.76 8.54
N ALA A 8 21.67 -40.65 8.36
CA ALA A 8 22.37 -39.37 8.28
C ALA A 8 22.00 -38.56 7.02
N ARG A 9 21.94 -39.22 5.86
CA ARG A 9 21.58 -38.59 4.57
C ARG A 9 20.12 -38.09 4.54
N ARG A 10 19.23 -38.76 5.28
CA ARG A 10 17.80 -38.40 5.38
C ARG A 10 17.59 -37.12 6.20
N ARG A 11 18.38 -36.91 7.26
CA ARG A 11 18.34 -35.66 8.04
C ARG A 11 18.90 -34.50 7.23
N GLN A 12 20.07 -34.69 6.60
CA GLN A 12 20.70 -33.64 5.80
C GLN A 12 19.83 -33.16 4.63
N ASN A 13 19.13 -34.06 3.92
CA ASN A 13 18.18 -33.67 2.87
C ASN A 13 16.92 -32.97 3.43
N LYS A 14 16.54 -33.25 4.67
CA LYS A 14 15.42 -32.58 5.36
C LYS A 14 15.82 -31.16 5.77
N ASP A 15 17.05 -30.99 6.26
CA ASP A 15 17.60 -29.70 6.68
C ASP A 15 17.84 -28.76 5.48
N VAL A 16 18.34 -29.29 4.35
CA VAL A 16 18.49 -28.54 3.09
C VAL A 16 17.12 -28.14 2.52
N ARG A 17 16.11 -29.00 2.63
CA ARG A 17 14.74 -28.69 2.21
C ARG A 17 14.04 -27.66 3.08
N SER A 18 14.38 -27.58 4.38
CA SER A 18 13.84 -26.55 5.28
C SER A 18 14.45 -25.16 5.07
N VAL A 19 15.69 -25.08 4.58
CA VAL A 19 16.34 -23.79 4.22
C VAL A 19 15.81 -23.26 2.89
N ALA A 20 15.41 -24.14 1.97
CA ALA A 20 14.92 -23.77 0.63
C ALA A 20 13.49 -23.15 0.59
N MET A 21 12.80 -23.01 1.74
CA MET A 21 11.41 -22.55 1.81
C MET A 21 11.18 -21.38 2.79
N GLN A 22 12.19 -20.54 3.02
CA GLN A 22 12.03 -19.28 3.76
C GLN A 22 11.64 -18.16 2.78
N THR A 23 10.33 -17.99 2.57
CA THR A 23 9.78 -16.88 1.80
C THR A 23 9.78 -15.61 2.64
N SER A 24 10.88 -14.86 2.60
CA SER A 24 10.93 -13.50 3.16
C SER A 24 10.15 -12.55 2.27
N ASN A 25 9.13 -11.88 2.83
CA ASN A 25 8.31 -10.89 2.12
C ASN A 25 8.33 -9.55 2.86
N ALA A 26 8.14 -8.45 2.11
CA ALA A 26 8.19 -7.09 2.66
C ALA A 26 7.14 -6.80 3.74
N LEU A 27 6.08 -7.61 3.81
CA LEU A 27 4.99 -7.46 4.78
C LEU A 27 5.17 -8.32 6.04
N ASP A 28 6.27 -9.06 6.15
CA ASP A 28 6.56 -9.95 7.29
C ASP A 28 7.95 -9.63 7.87
N PRO A 29 8.08 -8.59 8.72
CA PRO A 29 9.36 -8.13 9.21
C PRO A 29 10.01 -9.11 10.20
N GLN A 30 11.18 -9.63 9.82
CA GLN A 30 11.93 -10.65 10.57
C GLN A 30 12.98 -10.07 11.55
N SER A 31 13.15 -8.75 11.61
CA SER A 31 14.10 -8.09 12.52
C SER A 31 13.49 -6.86 13.20
N PRO A 32 14.02 -6.41 14.35
CA PRO A 32 13.54 -5.21 15.02
C PRO A 32 13.59 -3.95 14.13
N LEU A 33 14.65 -3.80 13.32
CA LEU A 33 14.78 -2.71 12.36
C LEU A 33 13.70 -2.80 11.26
N ALA A 34 13.48 -3.99 10.70
CA ALA A 34 12.45 -4.20 9.69
C ALA A 34 11.06 -3.90 10.24
N ARG A 35 10.81 -4.18 11.52
CA ARG A 35 9.54 -3.89 12.18
C ARG A 35 9.29 -2.38 12.31
N ALA A 36 10.30 -1.60 12.68
CA ALA A 36 10.18 -0.14 12.73
C ALA A 36 9.83 0.46 11.36
N ILE A 37 10.43 -0.04 10.27
CA ILE A 37 10.12 0.39 8.90
C ILE A 37 8.70 -0.02 8.52
N TYR A 38 8.29 -1.25 8.84
CA TYR A 38 6.94 -1.75 8.58
C TYR A 38 5.89 -0.90 9.30
N ASP A 39 6.07 -0.62 10.58
CA ASP A 39 5.14 0.17 11.39
C ASP A 39 5.00 1.59 10.82
N LEU A 40 6.11 2.22 10.41
CA LEU A 40 6.07 3.51 9.71
C LEU A 40 5.33 3.41 8.38
N GLY A 41 5.59 2.36 7.60
CA GLY A 41 4.92 2.11 6.33
C GLY A 41 3.40 1.94 6.47
N ILE A 42 2.95 1.28 7.53
CA ILE A 42 1.52 1.17 7.85
C ILE A 42 0.93 2.54 8.18
N VAL A 43 1.58 3.33 9.05
CA VAL A 43 1.09 4.67 9.40
C VAL A 43 1.03 5.59 8.18
N SER A 44 2.11 5.65 7.39
CA SER A 44 2.15 6.42 6.15
C SER A 44 1.10 5.93 5.14
N GLY A 45 0.94 4.62 5.01
CA GLY A 45 -0.06 4.01 4.13
C GLY A 45 -1.49 4.43 4.50
N VAL A 46 -1.83 4.47 5.78
CA VAL A 46 -3.13 4.95 6.27
C VAL A 46 -3.34 6.43 5.92
N VAL A 47 -2.32 7.28 6.13
CA VAL A 47 -2.40 8.70 5.79
C VAL A 47 -2.61 8.88 4.27
N PHE A 48 -1.86 8.16 3.44
CA PHE A 48 -2.01 8.23 1.99
C PHE A 48 -3.37 7.71 1.53
N ALA A 49 -3.88 6.63 2.11
CA ALA A 49 -5.21 6.12 1.79
C ALA A 49 -6.30 7.16 2.14
N LEU A 50 -6.18 7.84 3.28
CA LEU A 50 -7.10 8.90 3.66
C LEU A 50 -7.09 10.07 2.65
N ILE A 51 -5.90 10.57 2.31
CA ILE A 51 -5.75 11.64 1.32
C ILE A 51 -6.33 11.20 -0.03
N PHE A 52 -6.03 9.98 -0.46
CA PHE A 52 -6.54 9.43 -1.72
C PHE A 52 -8.06 9.38 -1.75
N VAL A 53 -8.71 8.93 -0.68
CA VAL A 53 -10.19 8.91 -0.57
C VAL A 53 -10.76 10.33 -0.66
N ILE A 54 -10.16 11.31 0.03
CA ILE A 54 -10.62 12.70 0.00
C ILE A 54 -10.51 13.28 -1.42
N VAL A 55 -9.34 13.17 -2.06
CA VAL A 55 -9.11 13.72 -3.40
C VAL A 55 -9.98 13.02 -4.44
N THR A 56 -10.01 11.69 -4.42
CA THR A 56 -10.85 10.90 -5.33
C THR A 56 -12.33 11.22 -5.13
N GLY A 57 -12.78 11.32 -3.88
CA GLY A 57 -14.14 11.72 -3.53
C GLY A 57 -14.49 13.12 -4.07
N ALA A 58 -13.59 14.09 -3.93
CA ALA A 58 -13.78 15.44 -4.45
C ALA A 58 -13.89 15.45 -5.99
N ILE A 59 -13.05 14.68 -6.69
CA ILE A 59 -13.10 14.54 -8.15
C ILE A 59 -14.40 13.88 -8.60
N VAL A 60 -14.75 12.73 -8.00
CA VAL A 60 -16.00 12.01 -8.27
C VAL A 60 -17.20 12.92 -8.05
N TYR A 61 -17.22 13.64 -6.93
CA TYR A 61 -18.24 14.64 -6.64
C TYR A 61 -18.30 15.71 -7.74
N ALA A 62 -17.17 16.28 -8.15
CA ALA A 62 -17.12 17.30 -9.19
C ALA A 62 -17.65 16.79 -10.53
N ILE A 63 -17.28 15.56 -10.93
CA ILE A 63 -17.75 14.92 -12.17
C ILE A 63 -19.28 14.79 -12.16
N PHE A 64 -19.86 14.28 -11.07
CA PHE A 64 -21.31 14.08 -11.00
C PHE A 64 -22.07 15.40 -10.80
N ARG A 65 -21.51 16.34 -10.05
CA ARG A 65 -22.17 17.60 -9.68
C ARG A 65 -22.14 18.64 -10.79
N PHE A 66 -21.03 18.76 -11.52
CA PHE A 66 -20.80 19.77 -12.55
C PHE A 66 -20.89 19.21 -13.97
N ARG A 67 -21.49 18.02 -14.14
CA ARG A 67 -21.83 17.48 -15.45
C ARG A 67 -22.82 18.40 -16.15
N VAL A 68 -22.42 18.96 -17.29
CA VAL A 68 -23.26 19.79 -18.15
C VAL A 68 -24.53 19.06 -18.60
N ARG A 69 -25.65 19.77 -18.64
CA ARG A 69 -26.94 19.30 -19.14
C ARG A 69 -27.41 20.21 -20.27
N GLU A 70 -28.26 19.70 -21.14
CA GLU A 70 -28.80 20.47 -22.25
C GLU A 70 -29.59 21.68 -21.74
N GLY A 71 -29.28 22.86 -22.29
CA GLY A 71 -29.91 24.13 -21.91
C GLY A 71 -29.34 24.80 -20.66
N GLU A 72 -28.27 24.26 -20.05
CA GLU A 72 -27.60 24.98 -18.94
C GLU A 72 -26.80 26.19 -19.45
N PRO A 73 -26.84 27.32 -18.72
CA PRO A 73 -26.05 28.51 -19.06
C PRO A 73 -24.55 28.26 -18.87
N ASP A 74 -23.74 29.08 -19.54
CA ASP A 74 -22.28 29.01 -19.43
C ASP A 74 -21.81 29.11 -17.96
N PRO A 75 -20.77 28.36 -17.58
CA PRO A 75 -20.26 28.36 -16.22
C PRO A 75 -19.73 29.74 -15.84
N LYS A 76 -19.88 30.11 -14.57
CA LYS A 76 -19.33 31.37 -14.05
C LYS A 76 -17.80 31.36 -14.13
N GLN A 77 -17.21 32.31 -14.86
CA GLN A 77 -15.77 32.50 -14.95
C GLN A 77 -15.23 33.14 -13.66
N ILE A 78 -14.99 32.32 -12.64
CA ILE A 78 -14.44 32.76 -11.35
C ILE A 78 -12.92 32.62 -11.39
N ALA A 79 -12.21 33.73 -11.17
CA ALA A 79 -10.76 33.72 -11.11
C ALA A 79 -10.27 33.30 -9.71
N GLY A 80 -9.94 32.02 -9.55
CA GLY A 80 -9.23 31.48 -8.37
C GLY A 80 -9.98 31.59 -7.04
N ASN A 81 -9.31 31.16 -5.97
CA ASN A 81 -9.82 31.34 -4.61
C ASN A 81 -8.68 31.33 -3.59
N ARG A 82 -8.25 32.53 -3.17
CA ARG A 82 -7.12 32.72 -2.24
C ARG A 82 -7.24 31.94 -0.93
N LYS A 83 -8.46 31.73 -0.42
CA LYS A 83 -8.66 30.97 0.82
C LYS A 83 -8.39 29.48 0.62
N VAL A 84 -8.79 28.96 -0.53
CA VAL A 84 -8.59 27.54 -0.86
C VAL A 84 -7.13 27.32 -1.27
N GLU A 85 -6.53 28.27 -1.98
CA GLU A 85 -5.10 28.29 -2.29
C GLU A 85 -4.20 28.21 -1.05
N MET A 86 -4.55 28.95 0.01
CA MET A 86 -3.85 28.91 1.29
C MET A 86 -4.17 27.66 2.12
N ALA A 87 -5.29 26.98 1.87
CA ALA A 87 -5.63 25.75 2.58
C ALA A 87 -4.88 24.53 2.04
N TRP A 88 -4.45 24.55 0.77
CA TRP A 88 -3.76 23.42 0.12
C TRP A 88 -2.25 23.59 -0.04
N THR A 89 -1.69 24.73 0.39
CA THR A 89 -0.25 25.07 0.32
C THR A 89 0.30 25.25 1.72
#